data_AF-A0A4V1F1C7-F1
#
_entry.id   AF-A0A4V1F1C7-F1
#
_cell.length_a   1.000
_cell.length_b   1.000
_cell.length_c   1.000
_cell.angle_alpha   90.00
_cell.angle_beta   90.00
_cell.angle_gamma   90.00
#
_symmetry.space_group_name_H-M   'P 1'
#
loop_
_entity.id
_entity.type
_entity.pdbx_description
1 polymer ?
#
loop_
_entity_poly.entity_id
_entity_poly.type
_entity_poly.pdbx_seq_one_letter_code
_entity_poly.pdbx_strand_id
1 'polypeptide(L)'
;KEKQFVRPPAFNVHSPTDLTFATGEVIVYKEKLLNVGGGYDKTTGVFTAPTAGLYMFTAHMCNYKGRSISYGIVVGVNLVASSSHSDNDNYSCSSVNAVVSVNKGGG
;
A
#
# COMPACT_ATOMS: atom_id res chain seq x y z
N LYS A 1 -34.17 11.11 -13.66
CA LYS A 1 -33.31 10.00 -13.14
C LYS A 1 -32.05 10.65 -12.59
N GLU A 2 -31.90 10.67 -11.28
CA GLU A 2 -30.75 11.27 -10.61
C GLU A 2 -29.50 10.44 -10.92
N LYS A 3 -28.41 11.08 -11.36
CA LYS A 3 -27.14 10.37 -11.57
C LYS A 3 -26.59 10.03 -10.18
N GLN A 4 -26.73 8.77 -9.77
CA GLN A 4 -26.13 8.29 -8.55
C GLN A 4 -24.61 8.45 -8.67
N PHE A 5 -24.05 9.36 -7.87
CA PHE A 5 -22.61 9.56 -7.80
C PHE A 5 -21.99 8.37 -7.07
N VAL A 6 -21.54 7.37 -7.84
CA VAL A 6 -20.76 6.26 -7.29
C VAL A 6 -19.39 6.80 -6.90
N ARG A 7 -19.09 6.83 -5.61
CA ARG A 7 -17.78 7.28 -5.13
C ARG A 7 -16.72 6.27 -5.57
N PRO A 8 -15.66 6.69 -6.28
CA PRO A 8 -14.56 5.81 -6.64
C PRO A 8 -13.91 5.20 -5.37
N PRO A 9 -13.43 3.95 -5.44
CA PRO A 9 -12.72 3.35 -4.33
C PRO A 9 -11.44 4.13 -4.03
N ALA A 10 -11.18 4.37 -2.74
CA ALA A 10 -10.01 5.08 -2.29
C ALA A 10 -9.69 4.69 -0.85
N PHE A 11 -8.42 4.52 -0.53
CA PHE A 11 -7.98 4.29 0.84
C PHE A 11 -6.75 5.13 1.16
N ASN A 12 -6.60 5.45 2.45
CA ASN A 12 -5.43 6.12 2.98
C ASN A 12 -5.22 5.61 4.41
N VAL A 13 -4.06 5.00 4.64
CA VAL A 13 -3.70 4.28 5.86
C VAL A 13 -2.29 4.64 6.28
N HIS A 14 -2.01 4.54 7.57
CA HIS A 14 -0.70 4.83 8.14
C HIS A 14 -0.50 4.06 9.45
N SER A 15 0.65 4.26 10.09
CA SER A 15 1.03 3.61 11.36
C SER A 15 1.04 2.08 11.23
N PRO A 16 2.14 1.51 10.69
CA PRO A 16 2.26 0.05 10.56
C PRO A 16 2.18 -0.60 11.94
N THR A 17 1.62 -1.81 11.96
CA THR A 17 1.40 -2.59 13.18
C THR A 17 2.68 -3.05 13.85
N ASP A 18 3.67 -3.38 13.03
CA ASP A 18 5.00 -3.83 13.41
C ASP A 18 6.07 -2.92 12.78
N LEU A 19 7.27 -2.93 13.36
CA LEU A 19 8.43 -2.18 12.85
C LEU A 19 9.56 -3.09 12.36
N THR A 20 9.31 -4.40 12.40
CA THR A 20 10.21 -5.46 11.99
C THR A 20 9.41 -6.45 11.16
N PHE A 21 9.86 -6.71 9.94
CA PHE A 21 9.14 -7.55 8.98
C PHE A 21 10.07 -8.66 8.49
N ALA A 22 9.52 -9.86 8.32
CA ALA A 22 10.18 -10.91 7.55
C ALA A 22 10.16 -10.57 6.06
N THR A 23 11.08 -11.17 5.29
CA THR A 23 11.06 -11.03 3.84
C THR A 23 9.75 -11.56 3.25
N GLY A 24 9.06 -10.73 2.47
CA GLY A 24 7.79 -11.09 1.84
C GLY A 24 6.56 -10.92 2.74
N GLU A 25 6.71 -10.40 3.95
CA GLU A 25 5.59 -10.12 4.84
C GLU A 25 4.77 -8.91 4.37
N VAL A 26 3.44 -9.00 4.51
CA VAL A 26 2.53 -7.89 4.18
C VAL A 26 2.54 -6.87 5.31
N ILE A 27 2.74 -5.60 4.96
CA ILE A 27 2.70 -4.50 5.93
C ILE A 27 1.24 -4.18 6.26
N VAL A 28 0.82 -4.52 7.48
CA VAL A 28 -0.51 -4.17 8.00
C VAL A 28 -0.46 -2.79 8.65
N TYR A 29 -1.37 -1.90 8.28
CA TYR A 29 -1.55 -0.57 8.86
C TYR A 29 -2.84 -0.52 9.69
N LYS A 30 -2.73 -0.13 10.96
CA LYS A 30 -3.86 -0.13 11.91
C LYS A 30 -4.74 1.12 11.77
N GLU A 31 -4.13 2.25 11.43
CA GLU A 31 -4.82 3.54 11.39
C GLU A 31 -5.27 3.87 9.97
N LYS A 32 -6.56 4.22 9.85
CA LYS A 32 -7.24 4.48 8.59
C LYS A 32 -7.80 5.89 8.59
N LEU A 33 -7.29 6.73 7.71
CA LEU A 33 -7.86 8.04 7.42
C LEU A 33 -9.03 7.94 6.42
N LEU A 34 -8.95 7.00 5.46
CA LEU A 34 -9.97 6.79 4.44
C LEU A 34 -10.02 5.32 3.97
N ASN A 35 -11.21 4.82 3.61
CA ASN A 35 -11.40 3.53 2.91
C ASN A 35 -12.81 3.51 2.29
N VAL A 36 -13.00 4.36 1.29
CA VAL A 36 -14.22 4.42 0.47
C VAL A 36 -14.31 3.14 -0.36
N GLY A 37 -15.48 2.49 -0.34
CA GLY A 37 -15.69 1.19 -0.99
C GLY A 37 -15.22 0.00 -0.16
N GLY A 38 -14.54 0.22 0.97
CA GLY A 38 -14.20 -0.84 1.93
C GLY A 38 -13.18 -1.86 1.43
N GLY A 39 -12.35 -1.52 0.45
CA GLY A 39 -11.40 -2.46 -0.15
C GLY A 39 -10.20 -2.81 0.75
N TYR A 40 -9.76 -1.90 1.62
CA TYR A 40 -8.64 -2.18 2.54
C TYR A 40 -9.07 -2.97 3.78
N ASP A 41 -8.41 -4.10 4.04
CA ASP A 41 -8.59 -4.91 5.24
C ASP A 41 -7.46 -4.66 6.24
N LYS A 42 -7.81 -4.11 7.41
CA LYS A 42 -6.87 -3.76 8.49
C LYS A 42 -6.30 -4.98 9.24
N THR A 43 -6.81 -6.17 8.99
CA THR A 43 -6.33 -7.41 9.61
C THR A 43 -5.26 -8.07 8.75
N THR A 44 -5.41 -8.02 7.43
CA THR A 44 -4.50 -8.64 6.47
C THR A 44 -3.53 -7.64 5.83
N GLY A 45 -3.83 -6.35 5.87
CA GLY A 45 -3.05 -5.30 5.20
C GLY A 45 -3.28 -5.21 3.69
N VAL A 46 -4.18 -6.03 3.15
CA VAL A 46 -4.43 -6.16 1.70
C VAL A 46 -5.59 -5.25 1.28
N PHE A 47 -5.42 -4.57 0.15
CA PHE A 47 -6.51 -3.90 -0.55
C PHE A 47 -7.09 -4.81 -1.62
N THR A 48 -8.38 -5.13 -1.53
CA THR A 48 -9.11 -5.88 -2.55
C THR A 48 -10.00 -4.92 -3.34
N ALA A 49 -9.80 -4.84 -4.66
CA ALA A 49 -10.51 -3.91 -5.52
C ALA A 49 -12.02 -4.20 -5.55
N PRO A 50 -12.90 -3.30 -5.07
CA PRO A 50 -14.34 -3.53 -5.08
C PRO A 50 -14.95 -3.40 -6.49
N THR A 51 -14.25 -2.73 -7.40
CA THR A 51 -14.59 -2.57 -8.81
C THR A 51 -13.36 -2.76 -9.69
N ALA A 52 -13.52 -3.31 -10.89
CA ALA A 52 -12.42 -3.36 -11.84
C ALA A 52 -12.09 -1.95 -12.34
N GLY A 53 -10.80 -1.66 -12.55
CA GLY A 53 -10.38 -0.35 -13.04
C GLY A 53 -8.89 -0.10 -12.95
N LEU A 54 -8.52 1.13 -13.28
CA LEU A 54 -7.16 1.63 -13.14
C LEU A 54 -6.97 2.21 -11.72
N TYR A 55 -5.97 1.73 -11.00
CA TYR A 55 -5.66 2.16 -9.65
C TYR A 55 -4.26 2.78 -9.60
N MET A 56 -4.11 3.81 -8.78
CA MET A 56 -2.80 4.33 -8.38
C MET A 56 -2.52 3.94 -6.93
N PHE A 57 -1.44 3.21 -6.73
CA PHE A 57 -0.92 2.89 -5.40
C PHE A 57 0.32 3.72 -5.13
N THR A 58 0.45 4.23 -3.91
CA THR A 58 1.63 4.93 -3.43
C THR A 58 1.99 4.42 -2.04
N ALA A 59 3.27 4.20 -1.80
CA ALA A 59 3.79 3.78 -0.50
C ALA A 59 5.03 4.60 -0.15
N HIS A 60 5.01 5.19 1.04
CA HIS A 60 6.08 6.01 1.59
C HIS A 60 6.59 5.34 2.85
N MET A 61 7.88 5.05 2.91
CA MET A 61 8.48 4.42 4.08
C MET A 61 9.77 5.13 4.45
N CYS A 62 10.02 5.24 5.76
CA CYS A 62 11.23 5.77 6.33
C CYS A 62 11.88 4.74 7.25
N ASN A 63 13.20 4.74 7.31
CA ASN A 63 13.99 3.93 8.23
C ASN A 63 14.97 4.79 9.02
N TYR A 64 15.34 4.27 10.20
CA TYR A 64 16.37 4.85 11.04
C TYR A 64 17.76 4.66 10.41
N LYS A 65 18.72 5.50 10.81
CA LYS A 65 20.13 5.36 10.46
C LYS A 65 20.68 3.98 10.81
N GLY A 66 21.57 3.46 9.98
CA GLY A 66 22.18 2.13 10.13
C GLY A 66 21.20 0.98 9.91
N ARG A 67 20.00 1.24 9.35
CA ARG A 67 19.04 0.21 8.95
C ARG A 67 18.89 0.17 7.44
N SER A 68 18.49 -0.99 6.95
CA SER A 68 18.08 -1.19 5.57
C SER A 68 16.60 -1.55 5.53
N ILE A 69 15.92 -1.06 4.50
CA ILE A 69 14.54 -1.42 4.20
C ILE A 69 14.40 -1.71 2.72
N SER A 70 13.65 -2.76 2.41
CA SER A 70 13.18 -3.08 1.06
C SER A 70 11.68 -3.30 1.14
N TYR A 71 10.92 -2.62 0.29
CA TYR A 71 9.47 -2.74 0.24
C TYR A 71 8.97 -2.49 -1.18
N GLY A 72 7.73 -2.86 -1.44
CA GLY A 72 7.14 -2.66 -2.74
C GLY A 72 5.63 -2.85 -2.75
N ILE A 73 5.06 -2.56 -3.90
CA ILE A 73 3.65 -2.77 -4.21
C ILE A 73 3.55 -4.09 -4.98
N VAL A 74 2.75 -5.00 -4.46
CA VAL A 74 2.44 -6.29 -5.09
C VAL A 74 0.99 -6.25 -5.55
N VAL A 75 0.72 -6.77 -6.76
CA VAL A 75 -0.63 -6.96 -7.30
C VAL A 75 -0.74 -8.40 -7.75
N GLY A 76 -1.65 -9.15 -7.11
CA GLY A 76 -1.70 -10.60 -7.18
C GLY A 76 -0.39 -11.20 -6.67
N VAL A 77 0.40 -11.76 -7.59
CA VAL A 77 1.73 -12.36 -7.30
C VAL A 77 2.89 -11.52 -7.85
N ASN A 78 2.60 -10.40 -8.51
CA ASN A 78 3.60 -9.63 -9.23
C ASN A 78 4.04 -8.42 -8.40
N LEU A 79 5.36 -8.30 -8.18
CA LEU A 79 5.96 -7.07 -7.67
C LEU A 79 5.93 -6.02 -8.79
N VAL A 80 5.09 -4.99 -8.65
CA VAL A 80 4.87 -3.98 -9.70
C VAL A 80 5.66 -2.69 -9.50
N ALA A 81 6.11 -2.43 -8.26
CA ALA A 81 7.03 -1.35 -7.95
C ALA A 81 7.74 -1.67 -6.63
N SER A 82 9.01 -1.28 -6.50
CA SER A 82 9.78 -1.52 -5.28
C SER A 82 10.84 -0.45 -5.05
N SER A 83 11.21 -0.25 -3.79
CA SER A 83 12.34 0.56 -3.37
C SER A 83 13.15 -0.23 -2.36
N SER A 84 14.45 0.02 -2.37
CA SER A 84 15.37 -0.46 -1.35
C SER A 84 16.30 0.67 -0.98
N HIS A 85 16.49 0.89 0.31
CA HIS A 85 17.36 1.94 0.78
C HIS A 85 18.05 1.55 2.09
N SER A 86 19.28 2.03 2.23
CA SER A 86 20.09 1.89 3.43
C SER A 86 20.94 3.15 3.55
N ASP A 87 20.82 3.84 4.68
CA ASP A 87 21.66 4.97 5.02
C ASP A 87 22.26 4.72 6.41
N ASN A 88 23.58 4.82 6.50
CA ASN A 88 24.31 4.55 7.74
C ASN A 88 24.31 5.76 8.69
N ASP A 89 24.19 6.96 8.14
CA ASP A 89 24.45 8.20 8.86
C ASP A 89 23.17 8.96 9.15
N ASN A 90 22.17 8.84 8.28
CA ASN A 90 20.93 9.62 8.34
C ASN A 90 19.67 8.75 8.38
N TYR A 91 18.58 9.38 8.80
CA TYR A 91 17.25 8.88 8.52
C TYR A 91 17.01 8.98 7.02
N SER A 92 16.44 7.93 6.46
CA SER A 92 16.15 7.87 5.05
C SER A 92 14.69 7.53 4.82
N CYS A 93 14.13 8.13 3.79
CA CYS A 93 12.78 7.88 3.35
C CYS A 93 12.81 7.63 1.84
N SER A 94 11.99 6.70 1.37
CA SER A 94 11.75 6.53 -0.05
C SER A 94 10.27 6.39 -0.33
N SER A 95 9.92 6.45 -1.60
CA SER A 95 8.54 6.39 -2.08
C SER A 95 8.49 5.55 -3.34
N VAL A 96 7.41 4.80 -3.51
CA VAL A 96 7.13 4.08 -4.76
C VAL A 96 5.69 4.31 -5.15
N ASN A 97 5.45 4.38 -6.45
CA ASN A 97 4.12 4.47 -7.02
C ASN A 97 3.95 3.47 -8.16
N ALA A 98 2.74 2.97 -8.33
CA ALA A 98 2.37 2.13 -9.46
C ALA A 98 0.97 2.50 -9.94
N VAL A 99 0.80 2.61 -11.26
CA VAL A 99 -0.51 2.73 -11.89
C VAL A 99 -0.78 1.42 -12.62
N VAL A 100 -1.82 0.70 -12.19
CA VAL A 100 -2.06 -0.70 -12.57
C VAL A 100 -3.54 -0.97 -12.78
N SER A 101 -3.85 -1.81 -13.76
CA SER A 101 -5.21 -2.33 -13.95
C SER A 101 -5.46 -3.47 -12.96
N VAL A 102 -6.52 -3.36 -12.17
CA VAL A 102 -6.91 -4.37 -11.18
C VAL A 102 -8.32 -4.86 -11.48
N ASN A 103 -8.50 -6.18 -11.50
CA ASN A 103 -9.81 -6.79 -11.65
C ASN A 103 -10.62 -6.64 -10.36
N LYS A 104 -11.95 -6.65 -10.47
CA LYS A 104 -12.81 -6.72 -9.28
C LYS A 104 -12.46 -7.98 -8.46
N GLY A 105 -12.26 -7.82 -7.16
CA GLY A 105 -11.81 -8.89 -6.27
C GLY A 105 -10.31 -9.19 -6.34
N GLY A 106 -9.55 -8.50 -7.20
CA GLY A 106 -8.10 -8.57 -7.22
C GLY A 106 -7.51 -7.84 -6.02
N GLY A 107 -6.57 -8.50 -5.34
CA GLY A 107 -5.69 -7.92 -4.32
C GLY A 107 -4.25 -7.87 -4.80
#